data_AF-A0A0L7L6Z4-F1
#
_entry.id   AF-A0A0L7L6Z4-F1
#
_cell.length_a   1.000
_cell.length_b   1.000
_cell.length_c   1.000
_cell.angle_alpha   90.00
_cell.angle_beta   90.00
_cell.angle_gamma   90.00
#
_symmetry.space_group_name_H-M   'P 1'
#
loop_
_entity.id
_entity.type
_entity.pdbx_description
1 polymer ?
#
loop_
_entity_poly.entity_id
_entity_poly.type
_entity_poly.pdbx_seq_one_letter_code
_entity_poly.pdbx_strand_id
1 'polypeptide(L)'
;MTLKFSPDATSTMQHHKHYCLEVSDNCSPTIDHCIIRSASVVGAAVCVSGSGANPVIKHCDISDCENVGLYVTDYAQGAYQDNEISRNALAGIWIFNYKYPQGYFEANDIHNNRIAGFEVKAGANPTVVHCEIHHGQTGGIYVHESGLGQFIDNKIHSNNFAGVWITSNSNPTIRRNEIYNGHQGGIRTNSDPIVRHNKIHHGQHGGIYVHEKGQGLIEENEVYANTLAGVWITTGSTPIRTGSNPVIRGNKIWGGQNGGVLVYNGGLGLLEQNEIFDNAMAGGVLEENDIFRNAQAGVLISTQSHPVLRRNRIFDGLAAGVEITNNATATLEHNQIFNNRFGASGVSPLIRGNKIFSNQDAVEKAVGGGQFFCDCGAGTLSNQCQLQGEPTQDTDTLYDSAAPMESHTLM
;
A
#
# COMPACT_ATOMS: atom_id res chain seq x y z
N MET A 1 -29.51 -13.82 25.02
CA MET A 1 -30.90 -13.43 24.63
C MET A 1 -30.92 -13.11 23.14
N THR A 2 -32.02 -13.29 22.40
CA THR A 2 -32.09 -12.89 20.98
C THR A 2 -33.04 -11.71 20.80
N LEU A 3 -32.52 -10.61 20.26
CA LEU A 3 -33.27 -9.42 19.84
C LEU A 3 -33.43 -9.47 18.32
N LYS A 4 -34.67 -9.42 17.83
CA LYS A 4 -34.96 -9.42 16.39
C LYS A 4 -35.92 -8.27 16.07
N PHE A 5 -35.54 -7.45 15.09
CA PHE A 5 -36.38 -6.40 14.56
C PHE A 5 -36.77 -6.70 13.10
N SER A 6 -38.05 -6.62 12.79
CA SER A 6 -38.59 -6.91 11.45
C SER A 6 -39.78 -5.97 11.20
N PRO A 7 -39.53 -4.70 10.83
CA PRO A 7 -40.59 -3.73 10.62
C PRO A 7 -41.35 -4.02 9.32
N ASP A 8 -42.65 -3.69 9.31
CA ASP A 8 -43.48 -3.78 8.10
C ASP A 8 -43.04 -2.74 7.05
N ALA A 9 -43.12 -3.12 5.77
CA ALA A 9 -42.72 -2.29 4.63
C ALA A 9 -43.51 -0.97 4.49
N THR A 10 -44.63 -0.83 5.21
CA THR A 10 -45.53 0.34 5.18
C THR A 10 -45.33 1.30 6.35
N SER A 11 -44.29 1.11 7.18
CA SER A 11 -43.96 1.99 8.30
C SER A 11 -43.83 3.47 7.87
N THR A 12 -44.60 4.35 8.51
CA THR A 12 -44.56 5.81 8.32
C THR A 12 -43.55 6.52 9.22
N MET A 13 -42.79 5.78 10.03
CA MET A 13 -41.71 6.33 10.86
C MET A 13 -40.63 6.93 9.96
N GLN A 14 -39.98 8.00 10.43
CA GLN A 14 -38.83 8.56 9.73
C GLN A 14 -37.77 7.47 9.57
N HIS A 15 -37.34 7.24 8.32
CA HIS A 15 -36.41 6.16 7.93
C HIS A 15 -35.14 6.07 8.79
N HIS A 16 -34.75 7.15 9.47
CA HIS A 16 -33.54 7.23 10.28
C HIS A 16 -33.64 6.58 11.67
N LYS A 17 -34.83 6.21 12.18
CA LYS A 17 -35.02 5.70 13.57
C LYS A 17 -35.38 4.22 13.68
N HIS A 18 -35.02 3.42 12.68
CA HIS A 18 -35.32 2.00 12.65
C HIS A 18 -34.16 1.21 13.28
N TYR A 19 -34.23 1.01 14.61
CA TYR A 19 -33.21 0.30 15.38
C TYR A 19 -33.77 -0.92 16.09
N CYS A 20 -33.03 -2.04 16.11
CA CYS A 20 -33.40 -3.19 16.96
C CYS A 20 -33.11 -2.90 18.45
N LEU A 21 -32.02 -2.18 18.70
CA LEU A 21 -31.63 -1.70 20.02
C LEU A 21 -31.16 -0.25 19.90
N GLU A 22 -31.73 0.64 20.70
CA GLU A 22 -31.31 2.05 20.78
C GLU A 22 -30.85 2.35 22.21
N VAL A 23 -29.64 2.92 22.33
CA VAL A 23 -29.13 3.53 23.56
C VAL A 23 -29.07 5.03 23.32
N SER A 24 -29.86 5.78 24.10
CA SER A 24 -30.03 7.22 23.96
C SER A 24 -29.30 8.02 25.04
N ASP A 25 -29.49 9.35 25.05
CA ASP A 25 -28.84 10.29 25.96
C ASP A 25 -28.81 9.79 27.43
N ASN A 26 -27.65 9.96 28.08
CA ASN A 26 -27.41 9.62 29.49
C ASN A 26 -27.70 8.16 29.88
N CYS A 27 -27.70 7.23 28.92
CA CYS A 27 -27.88 5.80 29.16
C CYS A 27 -26.56 5.04 29.08
N SER A 28 -26.31 4.16 30.06
CA SER A 28 -25.10 3.31 30.13
C SER A 28 -25.41 1.83 30.44
N PRO A 29 -26.31 1.18 29.68
CA PRO A 29 -26.66 -0.21 29.92
C PRO A 29 -25.48 -1.16 29.64
N THR A 30 -25.50 -2.33 30.26
CA THR A 30 -24.66 -3.47 29.85
C THR A 30 -25.50 -4.43 29.02
N ILE A 31 -25.07 -4.70 27.80
CA ILE A 31 -25.63 -5.71 26.89
C ILE A 31 -24.60 -6.81 26.75
N ASP A 32 -24.96 -8.03 27.18
CA ASP A 32 -24.02 -9.13 27.33
C ASP A 32 -24.65 -10.44 26.83
N HIS A 33 -23.92 -11.22 26.03
CA HIS A 33 -24.39 -12.51 25.48
C HIS A 33 -25.74 -12.41 24.74
N CYS A 34 -25.88 -11.35 23.93
CA CYS A 34 -27.06 -11.10 23.11
C CYS A 34 -26.80 -11.37 21.63
N ILE A 35 -27.79 -11.92 20.93
CA ILE A 35 -27.81 -12.05 19.49
C ILE A 35 -28.77 -11.00 18.94
N ILE A 36 -28.32 -10.11 18.08
CA ILE A 36 -29.08 -8.95 17.59
C ILE A 36 -29.15 -9.03 16.06
N ARG A 37 -30.38 -9.14 15.53
CA ARG A 37 -30.65 -9.22 14.08
C ARG A 37 -31.71 -8.22 13.66
N SER A 38 -31.56 -7.61 12.48
CA SER A 38 -32.52 -6.64 11.95
C SER A 38 -32.80 -6.86 10.46
N ALA A 39 -34.05 -7.12 10.11
CA ALA A 39 -34.50 -7.17 8.71
C ALA A 39 -34.83 -5.77 8.14
N SER A 40 -34.55 -4.69 8.87
CA SER A 40 -34.82 -3.34 8.39
C SER A 40 -33.74 -2.89 7.41
N VAL A 41 -34.18 -2.47 6.22
CA VAL A 41 -33.29 -1.89 5.18
C VAL A 41 -32.92 -0.43 5.45
N VAL A 42 -33.39 0.17 6.54
CA VAL A 42 -33.07 1.54 6.98
C VAL A 42 -32.70 1.54 8.46
N GLY A 43 -31.91 2.51 8.91
CA GLY A 43 -31.43 2.59 10.29
C GLY A 43 -30.20 1.71 10.55
N ALA A 44 -30.20 0.96 11.64
CA ALA A 44 -29.10 0.08 12.06
C ALA A 44 -29.63 -1.03 12.98
N ALA A 45 -28.87 -2.10 13.23
CA ALA A 45 -29.28 -3.10 14.22
C ALA A 45 -29.17 -2.51 15.64
N VAL A 46 -28.01 -1.94 15.96
CA VAL A 46 -27.75 -1.25 17.23
C VAL A 46 -27.41 0.20 16.95
N CYS A 47 -28.09 1.13 17.60
CA CYS A 47 -27.76 2.56 17.58
C CYS A 47 -27.38 3.03 18.98
N VAL A 48 -26.25 3.72 19.10
CA VAL A 48 -25.83 4.44 20.30
C VAL A 48 -25.71 5.91 19.93
N SER A 49 -26.58 6.74 20.51
CA SER A 49 -26.65 8.16 20.20
C SER A 49 -26.86 9.00 21.44
N GLY A 50 -26.32 10.22 21.41
CA GLY A 50 -26.65 11.23 22.40
C GLY A 50 -25.55 11.48 23.44
N SER A 51 -25.66 12.64 24.09
CA SER A 51 -24.73 13.05 25.13
C SER A 51 -24.85 12.14 26.35
N GLY A 52 -23.71 11.61 26.81
CA GLY A 52 -23.67 10.72 27.96
C GLY A 52 -24.15 9.30 27.69
N ALA A 53 -24.49 8.95 26.43
CA ALA A 53 -24.69 7.57 26.04
C ALA A 53 -23.34 6.84 26.09
N ASN A 54 -23.22 5.82 26.94
CA ASN A 54 -21.98 5.09 27.18
C ASN A 54 -22.26 3.64 27.59
N PRO A 55 -22.81 2.80 26.70
CA PRO A 55 -23.10 1.41 26.99
C PRO A 55 -21.81 0.56 27.05
N VAL A 56 -21.94 -0.60 27.69
CA VAL A 56 -20.99 -1.72 27.55
C VAL A 56 -21.68 -2.81 26.75
N ILE A 57 -21.21 -3.08 25.54
CA ILE A 57 -21.72 -4.17 24.69
C ILE A 57 -20.62 -5.22 24.58
N LYS A 58 -20.87 -6.43 25.09
CA LYS A 58 -19.87 -7.49 25.10
C LYS A 58 -20.41 -8.89 24.84
N HIS A 59 -19.58 -9.77 24.27
CA HIS A 59 -19.97 -11.14 23.91
C HIS A 59 -21.26 -11.21 23.07
N CYS A 60 -21.55 -10.18 22.28
CA CYS A 60 -22.74 -10.12 21.46
C CYS A 60 -22.46 -10.52 20.02
N ASP A 61 -23.47 -11.10 19.36
CA ASP A 61 -23.50 -11.42 17.93
C ASP A 61 -24.44 -10.42 17.25
N ILE A 62 -23.89 -9.44 16.52
CA ILE A 62 -24.63 -8.46 15.72
C ILE A 62 -24.48 -8.85 14.24
N SER A 63 -25.38 -9.71 13.77
CA SER A 63 -25.26 -10.31 12.45
C SER A 63 -26.54 -10.40 11.65
N ASP A 64 -26.37 -10.70 10.36
CA ASP A 64 -27.46 -10.96 9.42
C ASP A 64 -28.47 -9.79 9.36
N CYS A 65 -27.95 -8.55 9.35
CA CYS A 65 -28.78 -7.36 9.27
C CYS A 65 -28.83 -6.77 7.86
N GLU A 66 -30.01 -6.29 7.45
CA GLU A 66 -30.25 -5.67 6.13
C GLU A 66 -29.74 -4.21 6.02
N ASN A 67 -29.03 -3.73 7.04
CA ASN A 67 -28.38 -2.42 7.09
C ASN A 67 -27.07 -2.52 7.91
N VAL A 68 -26.61 -1.42 8.54
CA VAL A 68 -25.43 -1.39 9.41
C VAL A 68 -25.66 -2.21 10.68
N GLY A 69 -24.62 -2.91 11.15
CA GLY A 69 -24.64 -3.65 12.40
C GLY A 69 -24.73 -2.70 13.61
N LEU A 70 -23.66 -1.95 13.86
CA LEU A 70 -23.55 -1.02 14.98
C LEU A 70 -23.30 0.41 14.48
N TYR A 71 -24.13 1.34 14.93
CA TYR A 71 -24.06 2.76 14.60
C TYR A 71 -23.82 3.61 15.85
N VAL A 72 -22.74 4.40 15.86
CA VAL A 72 -22.34 5.27 16.97
C VAL A 72 -22.31 6.73 16.50
N THR A 73 -23.09 7.60 17.16
CA THR A 73 -23.36 8.97 16.69
C THR A 73 -23.59 9.98 17.82
N ASP A 74 -23.53 11.29 17.50
CA ASP A 74 -24.02 12.39 18.36
C ASP A 74 -23.44 12.41 19.80
N TYR A 75 -22.13 12.61 19.97
CA TYR A 75 -21.39 12.57 21.25
C TYR A 75 -21.40 11.21 21.98
N ALA A 76 -22.03 10.18 21.42
CA ALA A 76 -22.03 8.86 22.04
C ALA A 76 -20.61 8.34 22.24
N GLN A 77 -20.48 7.60 23.33
CA GLN A 77 -19.33 6.80 23.71
C GLN A 77 -19.78 5.36 23.85
N GLY A 78 -18.89 4.49 24.33
CA GLY A 78 -19.21 3.12 24.65
C GLY A 78 -17.97 2.24 24.67
N ALA A 79 -18.08 1.12 25.38
CA ALA A 79 -17.12 0.02 25.30
C ALA A 79 -17.76 -1.16 24.57
N TYR A 80 -17.11 -1.62 23.51
CA TYR A 80 -17.56 -2.71 22.65
C TYR A 80 -16.48 -3.78 22.67
N GLN A 81 -16.70 -4.88 23.38
CA GLN A 81 -15.67 -5.86 23.69
C GLN A 81 -16.09 -7.29 23.30
N ASP A 82 -15.21 -8.06 22.67
CA ASP A 82 -15.44 -9.49 22.41
C ASP A 82 -16.75 -9.77 21.64
N ASN A 83 -17.14 -8.88 20.71
CA ASN A 83 -18.35 -9.06 19.90
C ASN A 83 -18.01 -9.61 18.51
N GLU A 84 -18.95 -10.37 17.93
CA GLU A 84 -18.96 -10.73 16.52
C GLU A 84 -19.90 -9.77 15.77
N ILE A 85 -19.41 -9.12 14.72
CA ILE A 85 -20.22 -8.20 13.89
C ILE A 85 -20.07 -8.59 12.43
N SER A 86 -21.05 -9.35 11.92
CA SER A 86 -20.85 -10.08 10.67
C SER A 86 -22.07 -10.16 9.75
N ARG A 87 -21.83 -10.36 8.44
CA ARG A 87 -22.90 -10.58 7.44
C ARG A 87 -23.95 -9.45 7.40
N ASN A 88 -23.55 -8.21 7.67
CA ASN A 88 -24.41 -7.05 7.56
C ASN A 88 -24.38 -6.50 6.13
N ALA A 89 -25.54 -6.03 5.64
CA ALA A 89 -25.72 -5.59 4.26
C ALA A 89 -25.07 -4.24 3.95
N LEU A 90 -24.54 -3.52 4.95
CA LEU A 90 -23.69 -2.33 4.78
C LEU A 90 -22.37 -2.48 5.56
N ALA A 91 -21.93 -1.45 6.29
CA ALA A 91 -20.77 -1.52 7.17
C ALA A 91 -21.08 -2.36 8.43
N GLY A 92 -20.07 -3.00 8.99
CA GLY A 92 -20.19 -3.66 10.29
C GLY A 92 -20.44 -2.62 11.38
N ILE A 93 -19.54 -1.65 11.47
CA ILE A 93 -19.60 -0.54 12.40
C ILE A 93 -19.52 0.78 11.63
N TRP A 94 -20.46 1.67 11.89
CA TRP A 94 -20.46 3.03 11.35
C TRP A 94 -20.37 4.05 12.47
N ILE A 95 -19.43 4.99 12.36
CA ILE A 95 -19.17 6.01 13.37
C ILE A 95 -19.21 7.36 12.66
N PHE A 96 -20.31 8.08 12.85
CA PHE A 96 -20.65 9.27 12.08
C PHE A 96 -21.45 10.28 12.91
N ASN A 97 -21.54 11.49 12.36
CA ASN A 97 -22.41 12.62 12.67
C ASN A 97 -21.73 13.68 13.52
N TYR A 98 -22.06 14.94 13.20
CA TYR A 98 -21.51 16.13 13.87
C TYR A 98 -21.50 15.90 15.37
N LYS A 99 -20.40 16.30 16.03
CA LYS A 99 -20.16 16.22 17.50
C LYS A 99 -19.24 15.07 17.98
N TYR A 100 -18.27 14.67 17.15
CA TYR A 100 -17.09 13.89 17.55
C TYR A 100 -17.40 12.64 18.41
N PRO A 101 -18.28 11.73 17.95
CA PRO A 101 -18.55 10.49 18.66
C PRO A 101 -17.26 9.70 18.87
N GLN A 102 -17.22 9.02 20.00
CA GLN A 102 -16.10 8.18 20.42
C GLN A 102 -16.61 6.75 20.62
N GLY A 103 -15.69 5.81 20.68
CA GLY A 103 -16.01 4.43 21.00
C GLY A 103 -14.73 3.67 21.23
N TYR A 104 -14.73 2.83 22.25
CA TYR A 104 -13.62 1.94 22.56
C TYR A 104 -13.99 0.53 22.12
N PHE A 105 -13.31 0.03 21.09
CA PHE A 105 -13.54 -1.28 20.50
C PHE A 105 -12.34 -2.17 20.81
N GLU A 106 -12.57 -3.28 21.48
CA GLU A 106 -11.51 -4.20 21.90
C GLU A 106 -11.87 -5.64 21.56
N ALA A 107 -10.94 -6.40 20.99
CA ALA A 107 -11.09 -7.84 20.76
C ALA A 107 -12.37 -8.26 19.99
N ASN A 108 -12.90 -7.38 19.15
CA ASN A 108 -14.06 -7.69 18.32
C ASN A 108 -13.63 -8.39 17.02
N ASP A 109 -14.48 -9.28 16.51
CA ASP A 109 -14.35 -9.91 15.21
C ASP A 109 -15.38 -9.32 14.23
N ILE A 110 -14.90 -8.62 13.20
CA ILE A 110 -15.73 -7.90 12.24
C ILE A 110 -15.49 -8.45 10.84
N HIS A 111 -16.48 -9.15 10.29
CA HIS A 111 -16.24 -9.87 9.05
C HIS A 111 -17.45 -10.13 8.15
N ASN A 112 -17.20 -10.45 6.87
CA ASN A 112 -18.24 -10.77 5.88
C ASN A 112 -19.31 -9.66 5.72
N ASN A 113 -18.97 -8.40 6.02
CA ASN A 113 -19.86 -7.26 5.82
C ASN A 113 -19.77 -6.76 4.36
N ARG A 114 -20.87 -6.24 3.83
CA ARG A 114 -20.95 -5.82 2.42
C ARG A 114 -20.13 -4.56 2.11
N ILE A 115 -19.91 -3.69 3.11
CA ILE A 115 -19.05 -2.51 2.96
C ILE A 115 -17.82 -2.70 3.85
N ALA A 116 -17.48 -1.72 4.69
CA ALA A 116 -16.28 -1.74 5.49
C ALA A 116 -16.57 -2.41 6.84
N GLY A 117 -15.55 -2.98 7.47
CA GLY A 117 -15.67 -3.41 8.85
C GLY A 117 -15.93 -2.20 9.75
N PHE A 118 -15.07 -1.18 9.61
CA PHE A 118 -15.25 0.12 10.23
C PHE A 118 -15.36 1.21 9.17
N GLU A 119 -16.39 2.04 9.25
CA GLU A 119 -16.47 3.30 8.54
C GLU A 119 -16.48 4.47 9.54
N VAL A 120 -15.51 5.38 9.42
CA VAL A 120 -15.28 6.50 10.35
C VAL A 120 -15.26 7.80 9.57
N LYS A 121 -16.13 8.75 9.92
CA LYS A 121 -16.19 10.01 9.19
C LYS A 121 -16.66 11.21 10.02
N ALA A 122 -16.60 12.40 9.42
CA ALA A 122 -17.08 13.66 10.01
C ALA A 122 -16.46 14.02 11.38
N GLY A 123 -15.15 13.80 11.54
CA GLY A 123 -14.42 14.09 12.79
C GLY A 123 -14.56 13.03 13.88
N ALA A 124 -15.27 11.93 13.64
CA ALA A 124 -15.32 10.81 14.58
C ALA A 124 -13.91 10.29 14.93
N ASN A 125 -13.70 9.91 16.19
CA ASN A 125 -12.39 9.51 16.70
C ASN A 125 -12.47 8.26 17.61
N PRO A 126 -12.80 7.09 17.04
CA PRO A 126 -12.82 5.84 17.80
C PRO A 126 -11.41 5.36 18.18
N THR A 127 -11.32 4.52 19.20
CA THR A 127 -10.12 3.74 19.52
C THR A 127 -10.45 2.27 19.31
N VAL A 128 -9.74 1.63 18.39
CA VAL A 128 -9.94 0.23 17.98
C VAL A 128 -8.65 -0.54 18.25
N VAL A 129 -8.73 -1.52 19.13
CA VAL A 129 -7.57 -2.26 19.65
C VAL A 129 -7.81 -3.76 19.59
N HIS A 130 -6.80 -4.55 19.21
CA HIS A 130 -6.86 -6.02 19.24
C HIS A 130 -8.04 -6.65 18.46
N CYS A 131 -8.65 -5.92 17.53
CA CYS A 131 -9.77 -6.43 16.73
C CYS A 131 -9.25 -7.19 15.49
N GLU A 132 -10.06 -8.14 15.01
CA GLU A 132 -9.86 -8.83 13.74
C GLU A 132 -10.89 -8.30 12.72
N ILE A 133 -10.41 -7.79 11.58
CA ILE A 133 -11.25 -7.11 10.58
C ILE A 133 -10.98 -7.74 9.21
N HIS A 134 -11.90 -8.58 8.76
CA HIS A 134 -11.59 -9.46 7.62
C HIS A 134 -12.74 -9.82 6.71
N HIS A 135 -12.40 -10.30 5.50
CA HIS A 135 -13.38 -10.84 4.55
C HIS A 135 -14.54 -9.85 4.22
N GLY A 136 -14.31 -8.55 4.35
CA GLY A 136 -15.24 -7.51 3.89
C GLY A 136 -15.20 -7.35 2.37
N GLN A 137 -16.32 -6.97 1.75
CA GLN A 137 -16.38 -6.78 0.29
C GLN A 137 -15.75 -5.46 -0.18
N THR A 138 -15.44 -4.54 0.75
CA THR A 138 -14.69 -3.30 0.47
C THR A 138 -13.41 -3.22 1.33
N GLY A 139 -13.02 -2.04 1.80
CA GLY A 139 -11.85 -1.90 2.68
C GLY A 139 -12.18 -2.34 4.10
N GLY A 140 -11.21 -2.88 4.84
CA GLY A 140 -11.44 -3.31 6.23
C GLY A 140 -11.80 -2.12 7.12
N ILE A 141 -11.01 -1.05 7.00
CA ILE A 141 -11.21 0.23 7.68
C ILE A 141 -11.29 1.33 6.64
N TYR A 142 -12.35 2.13 6.68
CA TYR A 142 -12.52 3.29 5.81
C TYR A 142 -12.68 4.57 6.62
N VAL A 143 -11.71 5.49 6.50
CA VAL A 143 -11.71 6.78 7.20
C VAL A 143 -11.82 7.91 6.18
N HIS A 144 -12.85 8.74 6.29
CA HIS A 144 -13.10 9.82 5.33
C HIS A 144 -13.81 11.05 5.96
N GLU A 145 -14.06 12.09 5.18
CA GLU A 145 -14.65 13.37 5.62
C GLU A 145 -14.05 13.93 6.93
N SER A 146 -12.74 14.18 6.97
CA SER A 146 -12.01 14.61 8.17
C SER A 146 -12.13 13.66 9.36
N GLY A 147 -12.34 12.36 9.09
CA GLY A 147 -12.34 11.31 10.10
C GLY A 147 -10.98 11.20 10.80
N LEU A 148 -11.02 10.85 12.07
CA LEU A 148 -9.85 10.54 12.88
C LEU A 148 -9.89 9.04 13.22
N GLY A 149 -9.42 8.68 14.40
CA GLY A 149 -9.42 7.32 14.90
C GLY A 149 -8.02 6.83 15.22
N GLN A 150 -7.96 5.93 16.18
CA GLN A 150 -6.76 5.22 16.59
C GLN A 150 -6.98 3.73 16.37
N PHE A 151 -6.24 3.16 15.42
CA PHE A 151 -6.29 1.74 15.09
C PHE A 151 -4.97 1.13 15.50
N ILE A 152 -5.00 0.34 16.58
CA ILE A 152 -3.82 -0.11 17.31
C ILE A 152 -3.84 -1.63 17.49
N ASP A 153 -2.74 -2.33 17.19
CA ASP A 153 -2.61 -3.75 17.52
C ASP A 153 -3.73 -4.64 16.90
N ASN A 154 -4.30 -4.26 15.76
CA ASN A 154 -5.36 -5.01 15.06
C ASN A 154 -4.81 -5.91 13.96
N LYS A 155 -5.59 -6.93 13.59
CA LYS A 155 -5.36 -7.76 12.41
C LYS A 155 -6.38 -7.40 11.34
N ILE A 156 -5.90 -7.04 10.14
CA ILE A 156 -6.76 -6.57 9.04
C ILE A 156 -6.41 -7.35 7.78
N HIS A 157 -7.26 -8.25 7.34
CA HIS A 157 -6.87 -9.17 6.27
C HIS A 157 -8.00 -9.71 5.41
N SER A 158 -7.63 -10.30 4.29
CA SER A 158 -8.58 -10.97 3.37
C SER A 158 -9.73 -10.07 2.91
N ASN A 159 -9.55 -8.75 2.96
CA ASN A 159 -10.53 -7.78 2.47
C ASN A 159 -10.41 -7.63 0.95
N ASN A 160 -11.52 -7.37 0.28
CA ASN A 160 -11.58 -7.33 -1.18
C ASN A 160 -11.04 -6.00 -1.78
N PHE A 161 -10.83 -4.97 -0.96
CA PHE A 161 -10.12 -3.75 -1.32
C PHE A 161 -8.88 -3.55 -0.42
N ALA A 162 -8.43 -2.31 -0.21
CA ALA A 162 -7.32 -2.02 0.70
C ALA A 162 -7.70 -2.39 2.14
N GLY A 163 -6.76 -2.92 2.92
CA GLY A 163 -6.99 -3.18 4.35
C GLY A 163 -7.46 -1.93 5.09
N VAL A 164 -6.78 -0.81 4.85
CA VAL A 164 -7.13 0.51 5.36
C VAL A 164 -7.20 1.51 4.21
N TRP A 165 -8.29 2.26 4.12
CA TRP A 165 -8.49 3.30 3.12
C TRP A 165 -8.79 4.64 3.81
N ILE A 166 -8.03 5.67 3.46
CA ILE A 166 -8.04 6.98 4.13
C ILE A 166 -8.20 8.08 3.08
N THR A 167 -9.25 8.88 3.19
CA THR A 167 -9.52 9.96 2.23
C THR A 167 -10.00 11.25 2.85
N SER A 168 -10.18 12.28 2.01
CA SER A 168 -10.95 13.48 2.36
C SER A 168 -10.41 14.24 3.58
N ASN A 169 -9.10 14.52 3.60
CA ASN A 169 -8.39 15.23 4.67
C ASN A 169 -8.47 14.53 6.04
N SER A 170 -8.58 13.21 6.05
CA SER A 170 -8.60 12.43 7.28
C SER A 170 -7.20 12.23 7.86
N ASN A 171 -7.09 12.18 9.18
CA ASN A 171 -5.81 12.02 9.90
C ASN A 171 -5.94 10.97 11.02
N PRO A 172 -6.18 9.69 10.69
CA PRO A 172 -6.15 8.61 11.67
C PRO A 172 -4.71 8.21 12.03
N THR A 173 -4.54 7.59 13.19
CA THR A 173 -3.31 6.88 13.58
C THR A 173 -3.49 5.39 13.37
N ILE A 174 -2.65 4.80 12.50
CA ILE A 174 -2.56 3.36 12.23
C ILE A 174 -1.25 2.87 12.83
N ARG A 175 -1.30 2.16 13.96
CA ARG A 175 -0.09 1.75 14.70
C ARG A 175 -0.08 0.28 15.11
N ARG A 176 1.03 -0.42 14.89
CA ARG A 176 1.23 -1.83 15.32
C ARG A 176 0.18 -2.81 14.80
N ASN A 177 -0.45 -2.52 13.66
CA ASN A 177 -1.39 -3.45 13.04
C ASN A 177 -0.67 -4.44 12.14
N GLU A 178 -1.27 -5.62 11.96
CA GLU A 178 -0.87 -6.62 10.98
C GLU A 178 -1.89 -6.60 9.83
N ILE A 179 -1.46 -6.17 8.65
CA ILE A 179 -2.32 -5.93 7.48
C ILE A 179 -1.86 -6.83 6.33
N TYR A 180 -2.70 -7.79 5.91
CA TYR A 180 -2.25 -8.79 4.94
C TYR A 180 -3.34 -9.41 4.08
N ASN A 181 -2.96 -10.09 2.99
CA ASN A 181 -3.88 -10.77 2.08
C ASN A 181 -5.02 -9.88 1.52
N GLY A 182 -4.82 -8.56 1.46
CA GLY A 182 -5.77 -7.61 0.85
C GLY A 182 -5.61 -7.57 -0.67
N HIS A 183 -6.72 -7.41 -1.40
CA HIS A 183 -6.70 -7.44 -2.88
C HIS A 183 -6.20 -6.12 -3.50
N GLN A 184 -6.46 -4.96 -2.88
CA GLN A 184 -6.05 -3.64 -3.42
C GLN A 184 -4.99 -2.92 -2.55
N GLY A 185 -4.24 -3.68 -1.75
CA GLY A 185 -3.10 -3.20 -0.97
C GLY A 185 -3.34 -3.21 0.52
N GLY A 186 -2.32 -2.80 1.28
CA GLY A 186 -2.42 -2.71 2.74
C GLY A 186 -3.11 -1.43 3.16
N ILE A 187 -2.47 -0.29 2.88
CA ILE A 187 -2.95 1.05 3.22
C ILE A 187 -3.02 1.89 1.96
N ARG A 188 -4.17 2.53 1.71
CA ARG A 188 -4.36 3.50 0.64
C ARG A 188 -4.75 4.85 1.22
N THR A 189 -4.03 5.92 0.87
CA THR A 189 -4.30 7.25 1.41
C THR A 189 -4.12 8.37 0.37
N ASN A 190 -5.02 9.37 0.40
CA ASN A 190 -4.80 10.69 -0.19
C ASN A 190 -4.87 11.83 0.84
N SER A 191 -4.65 11.49 2.10
CA SER A 191 -4.67 12.41 3.24
C SER A 191 -3.40 12.28 4.06
N ASP A 192 -3.43 12.73 5.32
CA ASP A 192 -2.23 12.94 6.14
C ASP A 192 -2.20 12.05 7.40
N PRO A 193 -2.32 10.70 7.28
CA PRO A 193 -2.34 9.82 8.44
C PRO A 193 -0.94 9.64 9.06
N ILE A 194 -0.92 9.12 10.29
CA ILE A 194 0.29 8.56 10.91
C ILE A 194 0.22 7.04 10.80
N VAL A 195 1.15 6.45 10.04
CA VAL A 195 1.28 5.01 9.82
C VAL A 195 2.60 4.56 10.43
N ARG A 196 2.57 3.83 11.55
CA ARG A 196 3.80 3.45 12.25
C ARG A 196 3.83 2.07 12.88
N HIS A 197 5.00 1.42 12.88
CA HIS A 197 5.20 0.09 13.47
C HIS A 197 4.25 -1.00 12.95
N ASN A 198 3.65 -0.82 11.77
CA ASN A 198 2.74 -1.82 11.21
C ASN A 198 3.53 -2.88 10.43
N LYS A 199 2.97 -4.09 10.37
CA LYS A 199 3.41 -5.15 9.46
C LYS A 199 2.43 -5.21 8.29
N ILE A 200 2.89 -4.97 7.07
CA ILE A 200 2.05 -4.89 5.88
C ILE A 200 2.59 -5.85 4.83
N HIS A 201 1.90 -6.98 4.61
CA HIS A 201 2.48 -8.04 3.82
C HIS A 201 1.53 -8.91 3.05
N HIS A 202 2.04 -9.66 2.07
CA HIS A 202 1.27 -10.67 1.33
C HIS A 202 -0.01 -10.10 0.68
N GLY A 203 -0.05 -8.79 0.40
CA GLY A 203 -1.12 -8.15 -0.35
C GLY A 203 -0.95 -8.35 -1.85
N GLN A 204 -2.06 -8.40 -2.59
CA GLN A 204 -2.06 -8.56 -4.05
C GLN A 204 -1.75 -7.26 -4.82
N HIS A 205 -1.52 -6.16 -4.10
CA HIS A 205 -1.17 -4.85 -4.63
C HIS A 205 -0.01 -4.27 -3.80
N GLY A 206 0.29 -2.98 -3.94
CA GLY A 206 1.32 -2.31 -3.14
C GLY A 206 0.96 -2.25 -1.65
N GLY A 207 1.98 -2.30 -0.79
CA GLY A 207 1.80 -2.31 0.66
C GLY A 207 1.17 -1.02 1.16
N ILE A 208 1.81 0.12 0.89
CA ILE A 208 1.30 1.45 1.20
C ILE A 208 1.21 2.27 -0.10
N TYR A 209 0.03 2.76 -0.44
CA TYR A 209 -0.23 3.56 -1.62
C TYR A 209 -0.68 4.99 -1.25
N VAL A 210 0.17 5.98 -1.53
CA VAL A 210 -0.07 7.40 -1.28
C VAL A 210 -0.35 8.12 -2.60
N HIS A 211 -1.55 8.68 -2.74
CA HIS A 211 -1.97 9.35 -3.98
C HIS A 211 -2.56 10.74 -3.74
N GLU A 212 -2.75 11.53 -4.80
CA GLU A 212 -3.56 12.75 -4.83
C GLU A 212 -3.37 13.69 -3.61
N LYS A 213 -2.16 14.22 -3.42
CA LYS A 213 -1.77 15.18 -2.36
C LYS A 213 -1.55 14.59 -0.96
N GLY A 214 -1.58 13.27 -0.77
CA GLY A 214 -1.30 12.69 0.55
C GLY A 214 0.07 13.08 1.12
N GLN A 215 0.12 13.50 2.38
CA GLN A 215 1.34 13.96 3.10
C GLN A 215 1.64 13.13 4.36
N GLY A 216 1.01 11.98 4.53
CA GLY A 216 1.11 11.18 5.75
C GLY A 216 2.55 10.83 6.17
N LEU A 217 2.73 10.61 7.46
CA LEU A 217 3.97 10.09 8.05
C LEU A 217 3.93 8.56 8.05
N ILE A 218 4.90 7.94 7.40
CA ILE A 218 5.08 6.49 7.31
C ILE A 218 6.40 6.16 8.01
N GLU A 219 6.35 5.70 9.26
CA GLU A 219 7.57 5.48 10.05
C GLU A 219 7.67 4.09 10.66
N GLU A 220 8.87 3.50 10.64
CA GLU A 220 9.18 2.25 11.36
C GLU A 220 8.24 1.07 11.05
N ASN A 221 7.71 1.01 9.82
CA ASN A 221 6.86 -0.09 9.37
C ASN A 221 7.70 -1.20 8.71
N GLU A 222 7.20 -2.42 8.78
CA GLU A 222 7.69 -3.59 8.06
C GLU A 222 6.76 -3.87 6.87
N VAL A 223 7.21 -3.65 5.65
CA VAL A 223 6.41 -3.81 4.43
C VAL A 223 7.04 -4.86 3.53
N TYR A 224 6.40 -6.03 3.37
CA TYR A 224 7.07 -7.13 2.67
C TYR A 224 6.19 -8.11 1.92
N ALA A 225 6.76 -8.86 0.98
CA ALA A 225 6.06 -9.91 0.24
C ALA A 225 4.74 -9.46 -0.43
N ASN A 226 4.64 -8.19 -0.80
CA ASN A 226 3.50 -7.65 -1.55
C ASN A 226 3.74 -7.83 -3.06
N THR A 227 2.68 -8.05 -3.83
CA THR A 227 2.77 -8.31 -5.28
C THR A 227 3.24 -7.08 -6.08
N LEU A 228 2.95 -5.87 -5.62
CA LEU A 228 3.49 -4.64 -6.23
C LEU A 228 4.47 -3.95 -5.28
N ALA A 229 4.68 -2.64 -5.48
CA ALA A 229 5.70 -1.92 -4.72
C ALA A 229 5.38 -1.89 -3.21
N GLY A 230 6.40 -2.00 -2.37
CA GLY A 230 6.22 -1.90 -0.91
C GLY A 230 5.54 -0.58 -0.54
N VAL A 231 6.12 0.54 -0.99
CA VAL A 231 5.47 1.86 -0.92
C VAL A 231 5.36 2.46 -2.31
N TRP A 232 4.17 2.95 -2.69
CA TRP A 232 3.92 3.61 -3.97
C TRP A 232 3.37 5.01 -3.74
N ILE A 233 4.04 6.03 -4.28
CA ILE A 233 3.66 7.43 -4.20
C ILE A 233 3.36 8.00 -5.59
N THR A 234 2.22 8.70 -5.75
CA THR A 234 1.86 9.34 -7.02
C THR A 234 0.97 10.59 -6.88
N THR A 235 1.00 11.54 -7.82
CA THR A 235 -0.02 12.62 -7.84
C THR A 235 -1.41 12.17 -8.32
N GLY A 236 -1.51 10.97 -8.91
CA GLY A 236 -2.71 10.54 -9.64
C GLY A 236 -2.76 11.11 -11.06
N SER A 237 -3.96 11.14 -11.67
CA SER A 237 -4.18 11.64 -13.04
C SER A 237 -4.49 13.14 -13.11
N THR A 238 -4.49 13.84 -11.98
CA THR A 238 -4.90 15.25 -11.94
C THR A 238 -3.75 16.18 -12.37
N PRO A 239 -3.95 17.11 -13.32
CA PRO A 239 -2.90 18.02 -13.81
C PRO A 239 -2.39 19.06 -12.80
N ILE A 240 -2.86 19.02 -11.55
CA ILE A 240 -2.56 20.03 -10.53
C ILE A 240 -1.19 19.70 -9.92
N ARG A 241 -0.26 20.67 -10.00
CA ARG A 241 1.15 20.60 -9.60
C ARG A 241 1.44 20.39 -8.10
N THR A 242 0.49 19.90 -7.32
CA THR A 242 0.71 19.57 -5.89
C THR A 242 0.72 18.06 -5.75
N GLY A 243 1.91 17.47 -5.78
CA GLY A 243 2.05 16.02 -5.63
C GLY A 243 1.92 15.54 -4.20
N SER A 244 1.60 14.25 -4.06
CA SER A 244 1.77 13.53 -2.80
C SER A 244 3.21 13.64 -2.34
N ASN A 245 3.44 13.88 -1.06
CA ASN A 245 4.76 14.10 -0.52
C ASN A 245 4.85 13.58 0.94
N PRO A 246 4.68 12.27 1.15
CA PRO A 246 4.77 11.69 2.49
C PRO A 246 6.21 11.74 3.01
N VAL A 247 6.34 11.67 4.33
CA VAL A 247 7.62 11.40 5.01
C VAL A 247 7.70 9.91 5.30
N ILE A 248 8.70 9.24 4.76
CA ILE A 248 8.94 7.80 4.91
C ILE A 248 10.25 7.62 5.68
N ARG A 249 10.18 7.20 6.94
CA ARG A 249 11.36 7.14 7.81
C ARG A 249 11.53 5.82 8.57
N GLY A 250 12.72 5.24 8.59
CA GLY A 250 12.99 4.09 9.47
C GLY A 250 12.26 2.80 9.09
N ASN A 251 11.69 2.71 7.89
CA ASN A 251 10.90 1.55 7.46
C ASN A 251 11.81 0.45 6.91
N LYS A 252 11.37 -0.80 7.08
CA LYS A 252 11.96 -1.99 6.44
C LYS A 252 11.05 -2.44 5.31
N ILE A 253 11.57 -2.48 4.08
CA ILE A 253 10.79 -2.81 2.88
C ILE A 253 11.47 -3.90 2.07
N TRP A 254 10.87 -5.09 1.95
CA TRP A 254 11.55 -6.23 1.30
C TRP A 254 10.67 -7.32 0.70
N GLY A 255 11.25 -8.17 -0.16
CA GLY A 255 10.59 -9.36 -0.68
C GLY A 255 9.40 -9.08 -1.61
N GLY A 256 9.17 -7.84 -2.03
CA GLY A 256 8.13 -7.49 -2.98
C GLY A 256 8.47 -7.93 -4.40
N GLN A 257 7.45 -8.29 -5.19
CA GLN A 257 7.63 -8.67 -6.61
C GLN A 257 7.86 -7.46 -7.54
N ASN A 258 7.96 -6.24 -6.97
CA ASN A 258 8.22 -4.99 -7.69
C ASN A 258 9.10 -4.06 -6.82
N GLY A 259 9.06 -2.75 -7.11
CA GLY A 259 9.62 -1.62 -6.37
C GLY A 259 9.67 -1.77 -4.85
N GLY A 260 10.81 -1.61 -4.18
CA GLY A 260 10.79 -1.36 -2.73
C GLY A 260 9.95 -0.10 -2.42
N VAL A 261 10.40 1.04 -2.96
CA VAL A 261 9.59 2.25 -3.07
C VAL A 261 9.44 2.62 -4.54
N LEU A 262 8.27 3.08 -4.97
CA LEU A 262 7.97 3.56 -6.31
C LEU A 262 7.38 4.97 -6.24
N VAL A 263 8.06 5.97 -6.80
CA VAL A 263 7.55 7.34 -6.93
C VAL A 263 7.25 7.62 -8.41
N TYR A 264 5.99 7.94 -8.74
CA TYR A 264 5.50 8.00 -10.11
C TYR A 264 4.56 9.18 -10.36
N ASN A 265 4.43 9.65 -11.62
CA ASN A 265 3.55 10.77 -12.03
C ASN A 265 3.64 11.98 -11.09
N GLY A 266 4.82 12.59 -10.94
CA GLY A 266 5.00 13.79 -10.13
C GLY A 266 4.79 13.63 -8.62
N GLY A 267 4.65 12.40 -8.12
CA GLY A 267 4.79 12.11 -6.70
C GLY A 267 6.14 12.60 -6.18
N LEU A 268 6.16 13.03 -4.93
CA LEU A 268 7.31 13.46 -4.15
C LEU A 268 7.37 12.59 -2.88
N GLY A 269 8.41 12.75 -2.08
CA GLY A 269 8.50 12.11 -0.78
C GLY A 269 9.88 12.35 -0.17
N LEU A 270 9.93 12.47 1.15
CA LEU A 270 11.17 12.48 1.91
C LEU A 270 11.38 11.08 2.48
N LEU A 271 12.38 10.36 1.97
CA LEU A 271 12.74 9.04 2.47
C LEU A 271 14.03 9.17 3.28
N GLU A 272 14.01 8.84 4.57
CA GLU A 272 15.18 8.90 5.47
C GLU A 272 15.34 7.60 6.27
N GLN A 273 16.56 7.07 6.42
CA GLN A 273 16.85 5.96 7.34
C GLN A 273 16.05 4.67 7.05
N ASN A 274 15.63 4.41 5.81
CA ASN A 274 14.91 3.18 5.47
C ASN A 274 15.86 2.05 5.06
N GLU A 275 15.50 0.81 5.40
CA GLU A 275 16.14 -0.41 4.93
C GLU A 275 15.32 -0.99 3.77
N ILE A 276 15.85 -0.96 2.54
CA ILE A 276 15.16 -1.48 1.34
C ILE A 276 16.03 -2.55 0.68
N PHE A 277 15.58 -3.81 0.74
CA PHE A 277 16.35 -4.99 0.31
C PHE A 277 15.46 -6.08 -0.30
N ASP A 278 16.02 -7.05 -1.03
CA ASP A 278 15.30 -8.20 -1.60
C ASP A 278 14.01 -7.88 -2.41
N ASN A 279 13.92 -6.69 -3.02
CA ASN A 279 12.79 -6.31 -3.89
C ASN A 279 13.17 -6.48 -5.38
N ALA A 280 12.18 -6.75 -6.22
CA ALA A 280 12.41 -6.97 -7.64
C ALA A 280 12.60 -5.68 -8.48
N MET A 281 12.42 -4.48 -7.91
CA MET A 281 12.67 -3.16 -8.55
C MET A 281 12.76 -2.08 -7.45
N ALA A 282 13.13 -0.82 -7.73
CA ALA A 282 12.98 0.34 -6.81
C ALA A 282 12.98 1.66 -7.62
N GLY A 283 12.37 2.76 -7.16
CA GLY A 283 12.45 4.09 -7.80
C GLY A 283 11.88 5.25 -6.96
N GLY A 284 12.60 6.37 -6.83
CA GLY A 284 12.15 7.56 -6.10
C GLY A 284 13.24 8.54 -5.65
N VAL A 285 12.85 9.68 -5.04
CA VAL A 285 13.74 10.61 -4.31
C VAL A 285 14.14 9.93 -3.00
N LEU A 286 15.43 9.85 -2.71
CA LEU A 286 15.97 9.07 -1.58
C LEU A 286 17.01 9.92 -0.85
N GLU A 287 16.92 10.10 0.47
CA GLU A 287 17.94 10.81 1.25
C GLU A 287 18.39 10.00 2.48
N GLU A 288 19.68 9.82 2.73
CA GLU A 288 20.18 9.09 3.94
C GLU A 288 19.63 7.66 4.11
N ASN A 289 19.43 6.91 3.02
CA ASN A 289 18.98 5.51 3.06
C ASN A 289 20.14 4.53 2.88
N ASP A 290 20.03 3.37 3.53
CA ASP A 290 20.90 2.21 3.31
C ASP A 290 20.18 1.22 2.39
N ILE A 291 20.73 1.03 1.19
CA ILE A 291 20.12 0.23 0.12
C ILE A 291 21.11 -0.88 -0.22
N PHE A 292 20.84 -2.12 0.20
CA PHE A 292 21.83 -3.19 0.07
C PHE A 292 21.26 -4.56 -0.22
N ARG A 293 22.10 -5.47 -0.76
CA ARG A 293 21.75 -6.87 -1.10
C ARG A 293 20.55 -7.03 -2.04
N ASN A 294 20.26 -6.05 -2.88
CA ASN A 294 19.20 -6.16 -3.87
C ASN A 294 19.58 -7.11 -5.01
N ALA A 295 18.65 -7.99 -5.41
CA ALA A 295 18.82 -8.94 -6.51
C ALA A 295 18.80 -8.26 -7.90
N GLN A 296 18.15 -7.09 -7.98
CA GLN A 296 18.20 -6.14 -9.11
C GLN A 296 18.75 -4.78 -8.63
N ALA A 297 18.58 -3.71 -9.41
CA ALA A 297 19.17 -2.42 -9.07
C ALA A 297 18.65 -1.90 -7.72
N GLY A 298 19.57 -1.40 -6.87
CA GLY A 298 19.20 -0.84 -5.56
C GLY A 298 18.27 0.36 -5.67
N VAL A 299 18.46 1.16 -6.73
CA VAL A 299 17.53 2.23 -7.15
C VAL A 299 17.44 2.20 -8.68
N LEU A 300 16.25 1.99 -9.25
CA LEU A 300 15.98 2.09 -10.69
C LEU A 300 15.14 3.33 -11.01
N ILE A 301 15.55 4.09 -12.00
CA ILE A 301 14.95 5.38 -12.35
C ILE A 301 14.55 5.32 -13.83
N SER A 302 13.26 5.34 -14.15
CA SER A 302 12.76 5.14 -15.53
C SER A 302 11.71 6.17 -15.93
N THR A 303 11.46 6.31 -17.25
CA THR A 303 10.31 6.98 -17.86
C THR A 303 10.18 8.46 -17.48
N GLN A 304 11.13 9.29 -17.92
CA GLN A 304 11.14 10.76 -17.68
C GLN A 304 11.14 11.18 -16.19
N SER A 305 11.49 10.29 -15.27
CA SER A 305 11.61 10.60 -13.83
C SER A 305 12.88 11.39 -13.54
N HIS A 306 12.86 12.28 -12.53
CA HIS A 306 13.98 13.16 -12.15
C HIS A 306 14.22 13.19 -10.62
N PRO A 307 14.39 12.05 -9.93
CA PRO A 307 14.55 12.05 -8.47
C PRO A 307 15.90 12.63 -8.02
N VAL A 308 15.94 13.04 -6.75
CA VAL A 308 17.13 13.51 -6.05
C VAL A 308 17.53 12.42 -5.06
N LEU A 309 18.75 11.91 -5.17
CA LEU A 309 19.35 11.00 -4.20
C LEU A 309 20.41 11.77 -3.42
N ARG A 310 20.28 11.88 -2.09
CA ARG A 310 21.21 12.61 -1.23
C ARG A 310 21.75 11.76 -0.09
N ARG A 311 23.06 11.73 0.14
CA ARG A 311 23.65 11.09 1.34
C ARG A 311 23.27 9.62 1.60
N ASN A 312 22.84 8.87 0.58
CA ASN A 312 22.51 7.44 0.71
C ASN A 312 23.77 6.56 0.68
N ARG A 313 23.71 5.36 1.29
CA ARG A 313 24.70 4.29 1.10
C ARG A 313 24.05 3.15 0.31
N ILE A 314 24.60 2.81 -0.84
CA ILE A 314 24.06 1.80 -1.76
C ILE A 314 25.12 0.72 -1.99
N PHE A 315 24.92 -0.49 -1.49
CA PHE A 315 26.02 -1.46 -1.45
C PHE A 315 25.66 -2.95 -1.44
N ASP A 316 26.64 -3.81 -1.72
CA ASP A 316 26.51 -5.28 -1.70
C ASP A 316 25.35 -5.85 -2.54
N GLY A 317 24.89 -5.15 -3.59
CA GLY A 317 23.85 -5.61 -4.52
C GLY A 317 24.37 -6.54 -5.63
N LEU A 318 23.53 -7.46 -6.11
CA LEU A 318 23.87 -8.39 -7.22
C LEU A 318 23.73 -7.75 -8.62
N ALA A 319 23.24 -6.50 -8.69
CA ALA A 319 23.08 -5.70 -9.91
C ALA A 319 23.66 -4.28 -9.74
N ALA A 320 23.12 -3.27 -10.44
CA ALA A 320 23.57 -1.88 -10.32
C ALA A 320 23.15 -1.23 -8.99
N GLY A 321 24.00 -0.40 -8.38
CA GLY A 321 23.61 0.38 -7.20
C GLY A 321 22.49 1.38 -7.56
N VAL A 322 22.73 2.17 -8.61
CA VAL A 322 21.72 3.05 -9.23
C VAL A 322 21.65 2.76 -10.72
N GLU A 323 20.46 2.51 -11.25
CA GLU A 323 20.21 2.30 -12.67
C GLU A 323 19.23 3.36 -13.19
N ILE A 324 19.52 3.96 -14.34
CA ILE A 324 18.68 4.99 -14.98
C ILE A 324 18.36 4.56 -16.41
N THR A 325 17.09 4.46 -16.78
CA THR A 325 16.64 4.00 -18.10
C THR A 325 15.54 4.90 -18.68
N ASN A 326 15.16 4.69 -19.95
CA ASN A 326 13.99 5.31 -20.60
C ASN A 326 13.89 6.85 -20.46
N ASN A 327 14.93 7.59 -20.85
CA ASN A 327 15.00 9.06 -20.79
C ASN A 327 14.73 9.68 -19.40
N ALA A 328 14.92 8.92 -18.32
CA ALA A 328 14.92 9.47 -16.98
C ALA A 328 16.28 10.11 -16.64
N THR A 329 16.31 10.98 -15.63
CA THR A 329 17.55 11.55 -15.09
C THR A 329 17.53 11.48 -13.57
N ALA A 330 18.65 11.80 -12.91
CA ALA A 330 18.71 11.86 -11.46
C ALA A 330 19.73 12.90 -11.00
N THR A 331 19.45 13.53 -9.85
CA THR A 331 20.45 14.34 -9.13
C THR A 331 21.02 13.49 -8.01
N LEU A 332 22.31 13.16 -8.07
CA LEU A 332 23.00 12.42 -7.01
C LEU A 332 23.88 13.40 -6.25
N GLU A 333 23.69 13.57 -4.94
CA GLU A 333 24.60 14.37 -4.11
C GLU A 333 25.06 13.63 -2.85
N HIS A 334 26.35 13.58 -2.59
CA HIS A 334 26.92 13.02 -1.35
C HIS A 334 26.59 11.54 -1.04
N ASN A 335 26.18 10.74 -2.02
CA ASN A 335 25.91 9.30 -1.85
C ASN A 335 27.20 8.48 -1.85
N GLN A 336 27.18 7.31 -1.20
CA GLN A 336 28.23 6.30 -1.23
C GLN A 336 27.68 5.06 -1.97
N ILE A 337 28.27 4.68 -3.09
CA ILE A 337 27.83 3.53 -3.90
C ILE A 337 28.99 2.54 -4.06
N PHE A 338 28.92 1.37 -3.43
CA PHE A 338 30.07 0.47 -3.34
C PHE A 338 29.72 -1.01 -3.30
N ASN A 339 30.62 -1.91 -3.70
CA ASN A 339 30.40 -3.37 -3.69
C ASN A 339 29.17 -3.87 -4.45
N ASN A 340 28.61 -3.12 -5.39
CA ASN A 340 27.56 -3.59 -6.29
C ASN A 340 28.17 -4.22 -7.55
N ARG A 341 27.39 -4.96 -8.34
CA ARG A 341 27.85 -5.47 -9.65
C ARG A 341 28.20 -4.33 -10.61
N PHE A 342 27.44 -3.23 -10.54
CA PHE A 342 27.72 -1.96 -11.22
C PHE A 342 27.48 -0.79 -10.27
N GLY A 343 28.28 0.28 -10.32
CA GLY A 343 28.10 1.45 -9.46
C GLY A 343 26.82 2.24 -9.79
N ALA A 344 26.90 3.14 -10.78
CA ALA A 344 25.76 3.83 -11.34
C ALA A 344 25.76 3.66 -12.87
N SER A 345 24.66 3.19 -13.47
CA SER A 345 24.56 2.90 -14.91
C SER A 345 23.37 3.59 -15.57
N GLY A 346 23.54 4.02 -16.82
CA GLY A 346 22.43 4.26 -17.75
C GLY A 346 22.18 5.70 -18.24
N VAL A 347 22.64 6.76 -17.58
CA VAL A 347 22.73 8.15 -18.12
C VAL A 347 23.65 8.97 -17.21
N SER A 348 24.24 10.08 -17.70
CA SER A 348 25.04 11.03 -16.90
C SER A 348 24.21 11.72 -15.81
N PRO A 349 24.31 11.33 -14.53
CA PRO A 349 23.62 12.02 -13.45
C PRO A 349 24.28 13.37 -13.21
N LEU A 350 23.56 14.33 -12.63
CA LEU A 350 24.19 15.48 -12.00
C LEU A 350 24.83 14.99 -10.70
N ILE A 351 26.13 14.73 -10.74
CA ILE A 351 26.91 14.15 -9.64
C ILE A 351 27.59 15.28 -8.86
N ARG A 352 27.27 15.44 -7.56
CA ARG A 352 27.99 16.35 -6.66
C ARG A 352 28.44 15.63 -5.40
N GLY A 353 29.75 15.45 -5.22
CA GLY A 353 30.31 14.93 -3.96
C GLY A 353 29.97 13.47 -3.63
N ASN A 354 29.53 12.66 -4.60
CA ASN A 354 29.31 11.22 -4.41
C ASN A 354 30.63 10.44 -4.39
N LYS A 355 30.67 9.31 -3.68
CA LYS A 355 31.77 8.34 -3.66
C LYS A 355 31.29 7.03 -4.28
N ILE A 356 31.76 6.71 -5.48
CA ILE A 356 31.49 5.43 -6.16
C ILE A 356 32.78 4.62 -6.17
N PHE A 357 32.83 3.47 -5.52
CA PHE A 357 34.09 2.73 -5.31
C PHE A 357 33.86 1.22 -5.11
N SER A 358 34.86 0.39 -5.38
CA SER A 358 34.82 -1.06 -5.11
C SER A 358 33.65 -1.84 -5.74
N ASN A 359 33.00 -1.29 -6.77
CA ASN A 359 32.00 -2.02 -7.55
C ASN A 359 32.72 -3.01 -8.47
N GLN A 360 32.04 -4.09 -8.87
CA GLN A 360 32.67 -5.12 -9.70
C GLN A 360 33.01 -4.59 -11.10
N ASP A 361 32.21 -3.63 -11.59
CA ASP A 361 32.34 -2.92 -12.87
C ASP A 361 32.62 -3.88 -14.02
N ALA A 362 31.82 -4.96 -14.07
CA ALA A 362 32.06 -6.11 -14.93
C ALA A 362 32.19 -5.75 -16.42
N VAL A 363 31.49 -4.70 -16.86
CA VAL A 363 31.56 -4.18 -18.24
C VAL A 363 32.84 -3.37 -18.46
N GLU A 364 33.22 -2.50 -17.54
CA GLU A 364 34.43 -1.67 -17.67
C GLU A 364 35.71 -2.52 -17.59
N LYS A 365 35.69 -3.59 -16.77
CA LYS A 365 36.74 -4.62 -16.74
C LYS A 365 36.75 -5.50 -17.99
N ALA A 366 35.60 -5.82 -18.58
CA ALA A 366 35.53 -6.60 -19.83
C ALA A 366 36.02 -5.79 -21.04
N VAL A 367 35.65 -4.50 -21.11
CA VAL A 367 36.09 -3.55 -22.15
C VAL A 367 37.57 -3.21 -21.99
N GLY A 368 38.04 -2.96 -20.77
CA GLY A 368 39.47 -2.75 -20.48
C GLY A 368 40.33 -4.02 -20.62
N GLY A 369 39.71 -5.20 -20.51
CA GLY A 369 40.34 -6.50 -20.71
C GLY A 369 40.33 -7.02 -22.15
N GLY A 370 39.80 -6.25 -23.10
CA GLY A 370 39.83 -6.59 -24.53
C GLY A 370 38.85 -7.69 -24.97
N GLN A 371 37.84 -8.02 -24.18
CA GLN A 371 36.77 -8.91 -24.62
C GLN A 371 35.76 -8.12 -25.46
N PHE A 372 35.91 -8.19 -26.79
CA PHE A 372 34.97 -7.61 -27.74
C PHE A 372 33.62 -8.33 -27.67
N PHE A 373 32.57 -7.58 -27.34
CA PHE A 373 31.18 -8.02 -27.56
C PHE A 373 30.74 -7.56 -28.95
N CYS A 374 30.32 -8.50 -29.80
CA CYS A 374 29.59 -8.17 -31.01
C CYS A 374 28.21 -7.63 -30.63
N ASP A 375 27.99 -6.34 -30.89
CA ASP A 375 26.70 -5.69 -30.78
C ASP A 375 25.83 -6.06 -31.99
N CYS A 376 25.20 -7.23 -31.92
CA CYS A 376 24.19 -7.65 -32.89
C CYS A 376 22.84 -6.98 -32.59
N GLY A 377 22.76 -5.64 -32.56
CA GLY A 377 21.45 -4.96 -32.67
C GLY A 377 21.20 -3.65 -31.92
N ALA A 378 22.12 -3.10 -31.12
CA ALA A 378 21.86 -1.88 -30.34
C ALA A 378 22.20 -0.56 -31.07
N GLY A 379 22.81 -0.61 -32.26
CA GLY A 379 22.96 0.57 -33.14
C GLY A 379 23.85 1.69 -32.59
N THR A 380 24.67 1.40 -31.57
CA THR A 380 25.46 2.39 -30.84
C THR A 380 26.87 2.66 -31.38
N LEU A 381 27.28 1.98 -32.46
CA LEU A 381 28.60 2.15 -33.07
C LEU A 381 28.49 2.95 -34.38
N SER A 382 29.36 3.95 -34.56
CA SER A 382 29.41 4.82 -35.74
C SER A 382 30.04 4.18 -36.97
N ASN A 383 30.68 3.02 -36.82
CA ASN A 383 31.26 2.23 -37.91
C ASN A 383 30.59 0.86 -37.99
N GLN A 384 30.20 0.43 -39.20
CA GLN A 384 29.70 -0.93 -39.43
C GLN A 384 30.82 -1.95 -39.20
N CYS A 385 30.56 -2.96 -38.38
CA CYS A 385 31.44 -4.11 -38.24
C CYS A 385 31.44 -4.90 -39.56
N GLN A 386 32.59 -4.99 -40.22
CA GLN A 386 32.82 -6.00 -41.25
C GLN A 386 33.48 -7.21 -40.58
N LEU A 387 32.85 -8.38 -40.69
CA LEU A 387 33.49 -9.64 -40.35
C LEU A 387 34.74 -9.78 -41.23
N GLN A 388 35.91 -9.82 -40.59
CA GLN A 388 37.15 -10.15 -41.25
C GLN A 388 37.04 -11.61 -41.70
N GLY A 389 36.90 -11.83 -43.00
CA GLY A 389 37.00 -13.16 -43.57
C GLY A 389 38.42 -13.67 -43.36
N GLU A 390 38.58 -14.76 -42.60
CA GLU A 390 39.80 -15.54 -42.65
C GLU A 390 39.59 -16.84 -43.46
N PRO A 391 40.62 -17.28 -44.20
CA PRO A 391 40.52 -18.37 -45.14
C PRO A 391 40.75 -19.74 -44.48
N THR A 392 40.00 -20.72 -44.96
CA THR A 392 40.37 -22.15 -45.13
C THR A 392 40.86 -22.95 -43.91
N GLN A 393 40.00 -23.84 -43.38
CA GLN A 393 39.95 -25.25 -43.80
C GLN A 393 38.86 -25.99 -43.01
N ASP A 394 37.83 -26.43 -43.73
CA ASP A 394 36.86 -27.42 -43.30
C ASP A 394 37.53 -28.80 -43.15
N THR A 395 37.46 -29.37 -41.95
CA THR A 395 37.31 -30.82 -41.77
C THR A 395 36.42 -31.07 -40.54
N ASP A 396 35.11 -31.10 -40.74
CA ASP A 396 34.38 -32.31 -40.38
C ASP A 396 33.03 -32.41 -41.11
N THR A 397 32.91 -33.55 -41.76
CA THR A 397 31.90 -33.96 -42.72
C THR A 397 30.53 -34.29 -42.12
N LEU A 398 29.50 -33.90 -42.89
CA LEU A 398 28.28 -34.68 -43.22
C LEU A 398 27.31 -35.04 -42.08
N TYR A 399 26.11 -34.44 -42.12
CA TYR A 399 24.95 -35.18 -42.62
C TYR A 399 24.06 -34.28 -43.49
N ASP A 400 23.56 -34.95 -44.52
CA ASP A 400 23.03 -34.44 -45.78
C ASP A 400 21.51 -34.18 -45.73
N SER A 401 21.04 -33.42 -46.72
CA SER A 401 19.69 -33.44 -47.32
C SER A 401 18.50 -32.72 -46.63
N ALA A 402 18.21 -31.50 -47.10
CA ALA A 402 17.03 -31.24 -47.94
C ALA A 402 17.13 -29.85 -48.62
N ALA A 403 16.91 -29.83 -49.94
CA ALA A 403 17.01 -28.67 -50.83
C ALA A 403 15.78 -27.72 -50.77
N PRO A 404 15.91 -26.45 -51.21
CA PRO A 404 14.88 -25.43 -51.07
C PRO A 404 13.86 -25.47 -52.21
N MET A 405 12.58 -25.18 -51.92
CA MET A 405 11.59 -24.85 -52.94
C MET A 405 11.04 -23.43 -52.74
N GLU A 406 11.50 -22.60 -53.67
CA GLU A 406 10.89 -21.43 -54.34
C GLU A 406 9.93 -20.47 -53.62
N SER A 407 10.24 -19.20 -53.90
CA SER A 407 9.42 -18.01 -53.75
C SER A 407 8.15 -18.04 -54.61
N HIS A 408 7.04 -17.56 -54.04
CA HIS A 408 6.04 -16.85 -54.82
C HIS A 408 5.55 -15.60 -54.06
N THR A 409 5.86 -14.45 -54.65
CA THR A 409 5.11 -13.20 -54.49
C THR A 409 3.78 -13.34 -55.24
N LEU A 410 2.66 -12.87 -54.66
CA LEU A 410 1.62 -12.08 -55.36
C LEU A 410 0.45 -11.71 -54.42
N MET A 411 0.17 -10.40 -54.44
CA MET A 411 -0.99 -9.63 -53.95
C MET A 411 -1.24 -9.52 -52.44
#